data_AF-A0A059LRG4-F1
#
_entry.id   AF-A0A059LRG4-F1
#
_cell.length_a   1.000
_cell.length_b   1.000
_cell.length_c   1.000
_cell.angle_alpha   90.00
_cell.angle_beta   90.00
_cell.angle_gamma   90.00
#
_symmetry.space_group_name_H-M   'P 1'
#
loop_
_entity.id
_entity.type
_entity.pdbx_description
1 polymer ?
#
loop_
_entity_poly.entity_id
_entity_poly.type
_entity_poly.pdbx_seq_one_letter_code
_entity_poly.pdbx_strand_id
1 'polypeptide(L)'
;MFIPHASACRSERVPYLSFSATDLKARAFVKSLMRDAGLDVEEDAIGNIFGTLPGSDESAPYVLTGSHTDAIPRAGAYDGTVGVLGGIAALKALRLAGFVPARSLRVVMFASEEPTRFGLSCLGSRALAGELSAGALLALRDENGTSFFDAAHAAGYASEHEPTEASAERFLAALALLPGSVHAFVELHIEQGPLLEAQGVPLGVVSAIAAPASVEIVFRGPGGHAGGLLMPARRDPSLAAAEASLALEALALERGGADTVATTGAWRVSPNTVNSVPVEAAVTMDVRDVALRR
;
A
#
# COMPACT_ATOMS: atom_id res chain seq x y z
N MET A 1 24.82 1.22 13.71
CA MET A 1 25.05 0.26 12.62
C MET A 1 24.47 0.90 11.37
N PHE A 2 25.31 1.13 10.36
CA PHE A 2 25.04 2.04 9.23
C PHE A 2 23.82 1.63 8.41
N ILE A 3 22.79 2.48 8.36
CA ILE A 3 21.82 2.54 7.27
C ILE A 3 22.57 3.20 6.11
N PRO A 4 22.75 2.56 4.94
CA PRO A 4 23.57 3.10 3.89
C PRO A 4 23.01 4.45 3.41
N HIS A 5 23.92 5.40 3.28
CA HIS A 5 23.73 6.77 2.80
C HIS A 5 22.85 6.79 1.54
N ALA A 6 21.65 7.37 1.66
CA ALA A 6 20.78 7.66 0.53
C ALA A 6 21.24 8.94 -0.19
N SER A 7 22.38 8.86 -0.87
CA SER A 7 22.72 9.82 -1.92
C SER A 7 23.48 9.08 -3.00
N ALA A 8 22.87 9.02 -4.19
CA ALA A 8 23.34 8.36 -5.41
C ALA A 8 23.26 6.82 -5.43
N CYS A 9 22.12 6.30 -5.92
CA CYS A 9 22.17 5.07 -6.72
C CYS A 9 21.12 5.12 -7.84
N ARG A 10 21.60 5.45 -9.04
CA ARG A 10 20.87 5.36 -10.33
C ARG A 10 20.94 3.93 -10.89
N SER A 11 20.71 2.92 -10.06
CA SER A 11 20.58 1.53 -10.51
C SER A 11 19.19 1.02 -10.17
N GLU A 12 18.58 0.28 -11.10
CA GLU A 12 17.29 -0.39 -10.95
C GLU A 12 17.19 -1.08 -9.59
N ARG A 13 16.42 -0.50 -8.66
CA ARG A 13 16.06 -1.21 -7.44
C ARG A 13 15.10 -2.32 -7.87
N VAL A 14 15.51 -3.56 -7.66
CA VAL A 14 14.64 -4.72 -7.77
C VAL A 14 13.42 -4.46 -6.86
N PRO A 15 12.19 -4.55 -7.37
CA PRO A 15 11.01 -4.31 -6.56
C PRO A 15 10.95 -5.31 -5.40
N TYR A 16 10.59 -4.83 -4.20
CA TYR A 16 10.36 -5.68 -3.03
C TYR A 16 8.96 -6.26 -3.12
N LEU A 17 8.80 -7.24 -4.02
CA LEU A 17 7.53 -7.92 -4.22
C LEU A 17 7.28 -8.91 -3.08
N SER A 18 6.09 -8.85 -2.48
CA SER A 18 5.63 -9.78 -1.44
C SER A 18 5.84 -11.24 -1.85
N PHE A 19 6.41 -12.04 -0.96
CA PHE A 19 6.79 -13.46 -1.14
C PHE A 19 7.83 -13.74 -2.23
N SER A 20 8.55 -12.72 -2.71
CA SER A 20 9.74 -12.95 -3.55
C SER A 20 10.93 -13.42 -2.70
N ALA A 21 11.96 -13.98 -3.33
CA ALA A 21 13.18 -14.38 -2.63
C ALA A 21 13.87 -13.20 -1.90
N THR A 22 13.75 -11.97 -2.43
CA THR A 22 14.26 -10.76 -1.79
C THR A 22 13.45 -10.40 -0.54
N ASP A 23 12.13 -10.46 -0.64
CA ASP A 23 11.22 -10.24 0.49
C ASP A 23 11.44 -11.28 1.60
N LEU A 24 11.56 -12.57 1.27
CA LEU A 24 11.86 -13.61 2.26
C LEU A 24 13.17 -13.37 3.04
N LYS A 25 14.21 -12.84 2.37
CA LYS A 25 15.45 -12.44 3.05
C LYS A 25 15.24 -11.23 3.96
N ALA A 26 14.47 -10.23 3.52
CA ALA A 26 14.13 -9.07 4.32
C ALA A 26 13.31 -9.46 5.56
N ARG A 27 12.29 -10.30 5.40
CA ARG A 27 11.49 -10.88 6.49
C ARG A 27 12.35 -11.62 7.50
N ALA A 28 13.28 -12.46 7.04
CA ALA A 28 14.20 -13.17 7.92
C ALA A 28 15.08 -12.19 8.75
N PHE A 29 15.52 -11.10 8.13
CA PHE A 29 16.28 -10.05 8.80
C PHE A 29 15.44 -9.25 9.80
N VAL A 30 14.20 -8.86 9.46
CA VAL A 30 13.29 -8.19 10.40
C VAL A 30 13.00 -9.09 11.61
N LYS A 31 12.75 -10.38 11.38
CA LYS A 31 12.59 -11.37 12.46
C LYS A 31 13.83 -11.48 13.34
N SER A 32 15.04 -11.43 12.78
CA SER A 32 16.25 -11.42 13.62
C SER A 32 16.34 -10.15 14.46
N LEU A 33 15.99 -8.99 13.91
CA LEU A 33 15.96 -7.73 14.67
C LEU A 33 14.94 -7.75 15.81
N MET A 34 13.75 -8.32 15.58
CA MET A 34 12.75 -8.50 16.64
C MET A 34 13.27 -9.41 17.76
N ARG A 35 13.92 -10.53 17.42
CA ARG A 35 14.54 -11.43 18.41
C ARG A 35 15.70 -10.75 19.16
N ASP A 36 16.53 -9.99 18.47
CA ASP A 36 17.63 -9.21 19.06
C ASP A 36 17.12 -8.03 19.92
N ALA A 37 15.87 -7.63 19.75
CA ALA A 37 15.16 -6.70 20.63
C ALA A 37 14.53 -7.41 21.85
N GLY A 38 14.60 -8.74 21.92
CA GLY A 38 13.98 -9.56 22.95
C GLY A 38 12.46 -9.65 22.80
N LEU A 39 11.94 -9.54 21.58
CA LEU A 39 10.50 -9.66 21.32
C LEU A 39 10.15 -11.11 21.00
N ASP A 40 8.95 -11.53 21.40
CA ASP A 40 8.37 -12.82 21.02
C ASP A 40 7.85 -12.72 19.59
N VAL A 41 8.44 -13.51 18.68
CA VAL A 41 8.18 -13.42 17.24
C VAL A 41 7.17 -14.46 16.79
N GLU A 42 6.11 -13.99 16.16
CA GLU A 42 5.04 -14.81 15.58
C GLU A 42 4.78 -14.39 14.13
N GLU A 43 4.27 -15.33 13.33
CA GLU A 43 3.87 -15.10 11.96
C GLU A 43 2.48 -15.68 11.76
N ASP A 44 1.62 -14.99 11.01
CA ASP A 44 0.31 -15.52 10.64
C ASP A 44 0.32 -16.12 9.23
N ALA A 45 -0.79 -16.77 8.85
CA ALA A 45 -0.88 -17.49 7.60
C ALA A 45 -1.02 -16.60 6.34
N ILE A 46 -1.32 -15.30 6.51
CA ILE A 46 -1.29 -14.31 5.42
C ILE A 46 0.10 -13.67 5.26
N GLY A 47 0.99 -13.88 6.23
CA GLY A 47 2.37 -13.42 6.21
C GLY A 47 2.63 -12.14 6.99
N ASN A 48 1.72 -11.68 7.86
CA ASN A 48 2.08 -10.64 8.82
C ASN A 48 3.09 -11.21 9.82
N ILE A 49 4.02 -10.37 10.28
CA ILE A 49 5.02 -10.74 11.28
C ILE A 49 4.86 -9.85 12.49
N PHE A 50 4.73 -10.46 13.66
CA PHE A 50 4.56 -9.78 14.93
C PHE A 50 5.78 -9.96 15.82
N GLY A 51 6.16 -8.90 16.54
CA GLY A 51 7.12 -8.93 17.64
C GLY A 51 6.46 -8.38 18.90
N THR A 52 6.28 -9.22 19.92
CA THR A 52 5.57 -8.85 21.15
C THR A 52 6.56 -8.55 22.29
N LEU A 53 6.37 -7.40 22.96
CA LEU A 53 6.89 -7.13 24.29
C LEU A 53 5.76 -7.40 25.30
N PRO A 54 5.83 -8.48 26.09
CA PRO A 54 4.76 -8.84 27.03
C PRO A 54 4.50 -7.74 28.05
N GLY A 55 3.23 -7.48 28.32
CA GLY A 55 2.79 -6.62 29.41
C GLY A 55 2.60 -7.40 30.71
N SER A 56 2.38 -6.67 31.81
CA SER A 56 2.07 -7.27 33.11
C SER A 56 0.65 -7.83 33.22
N ASP A 57 -0.27 -7.40 32.35
CA ASP A 57 -1.64 -7.90 32.29
C ASP A 57 -1.90 -8.56 30.93
N GLU A 58 -1.86 -9.90 30.90
CA GLU A 58 -2.09 -10.71 29.70
C GLU A 58 -3.53 -10.63 29.18
N SER A 59 -4.49 -10.21 30.03
CA SER A 59 -5.89 -10.07 29.64
C SER A 59 -6.20 -8.72 29.00
N ALA A 60 -5.29 -7.75 29.13
CA ALA A 60 -5.51 -6.41 28.63
C ALA A 60 -5.33 -6.36 27.09
N PRO A 61 -6.19 -5.61 26.37
CA PRO A 61 -6.03 -5.39 24.93
C PRO A 61 -4.66 -4.80 24.61
N TYR A 62 -3.95 -5.34 23.62
CA TYR A 62 -2.60 -4.92 23.31
C TYR A 62 -2.57 -3.61 22.50
N VAL A 63 -1.43 -2.92 22.52
CA VAL A 63 -1.17 -1.76 21.65
C VAL A 63 -0.32 -2.22 20.48
N LEU A 64 -0.80 -1.97 19.27
CA LEU A 64 -0.06 -2.24 18.04
C LEU A 64 0.74 -1.00 17.62
N THR A 65 1.92 -1.24 17.08
CA THR A 65 2.65 -0.30 16.24
C THR A 65 3.21 -1.07 15.04
N GLY A 66 3.58 -0.42 13.96
CA GLY A 66 4.02 -1.14 12.78
C GLY A 66 3.73 -0.40 11.50
N SER A 67 4.04 -1.08 10.40
CA SER A 67 3.80 -0.63 9.03
C SER A 67 4.12 -1.81 8.08
N HIS A 68 4.72 -1.55 6.91
CA HIS A 68 5.07 -2.55 5.90
C HIS A 68 6.54 -2.45 5.46
N THR A 69 7.01 -3.41 4.66
CA THR A 69 8.36 -3.38 4.05
C THR A 69 8.38 -3.74 2.57
N ASP A 70 7.25 -4.16 2.00
CA ASP A 70 7.10 -4.24 0.55
C ASP A 70 7.07 -2.84 -0.05
N ALA A 71 7.47 -2.73 -1.32
CA ALA A 71 7.71 -1.43 -1.93
C ALA A 71 7.44 -1.43 -3.44
N ILE A 72 6.90 -0.32 -3.95
CA ILE A 72 6.71 -0.10 -5.38
C ILE A 72 8.03 -0.01 -6.16
N PRO A 73 8.02 -0.25 -7.49
CA PRO A 73 9.19 -0.01 -8.32
C PRO A 73 9.74 1.41 -8.13
N ARG A 74 11.07 1.51 -7.93
CA ARG A 74 11.78 2.79 -7.70
C ARG A 74 11.41 3.52 -6.40
N ALA A 75 10.81 2.83 -5.43
CA ALA A 75 10.56 3.39 -4.09
C ALA A 75 11.84 3.80 -3.34
N GLY A 76 11.65 4.67 -2.35
CA GLY A 76 12.66 5.02 -1.34
C GLY A 76 12.97 3.86 -0.39
N ALA A 77 13.84 4.10 0.59
CA ALA A 77 14.20 3.10 1.61
C ALA A 77 13.40 3.24 2.92
N TYR A 78 12.55 4.25 3.02
CA TYR A 78 11.92 4.65 4.30
C TYR A 78 10.41 4.41 4.34
N ASP A 79 9.77 4.40 3.17
CA ASP A 79 8.34 4.12 3.01
C ASP A 79 8.00 2.76 3.60
N GLY A 80 7.04 2.74 4.53
CA GLY A 80 6.71 1.63 5.44
C GLY A 80 7.82 1.21 6.41
N THR A 81 9.04 1.02 5.90
CA THR A 81 10.18 0.43 6.62
C THR A 81 10.54 1.21 7.89
N VAL A 82 10.38 2.55 7.89
CA VAL A 82 10.61 3.37 9.08
C VAL A 82 9.64 3.04 10.22
N GLY A 83 8.39 2.68 9.91
CA GLY A 83 7.38 2.31 10.90
C GLY A 83 7.68 0.97 11.55
N VAL A 84 8.09 -0.02 10.75
CA VAL A 84 8.47 -1.35 11.26
C VAL A 84 9.74 -1.28 12.10
N LEU A 85 10.82 -0.73 11.54
CA LEU A 85 12.11 -0.66 12.25
C LEU A 85 12.06 0.32 13.42
N GLY A 86 11.31 1.42 13.29
CA GLY A 86 11.04 2.37 14.37
C GLY A 86 10.28 1.73 15.53
N GLY A 87 9.25 0.93 15.23
CA GLY A 87 8.53 0.15 16.24
C GLY A 87 9.43 -0.84 16.99
N ILE A 88 10.25 -1.62 16.26
CA ILE A 88 11.23 -2.54 16.88
C ILE A 88 12.21 -1.78 17.77
N ALA A 89 12.77 -0.66 17.28
CA ALA A 89 13.71 0.15 18.04
C ALA A 89 13.08 0.75 19.30
N ALA A 90 11.84 1.25 19.22
CA ALA A 90 11.10 1.78 20.35
C ALA A 90 10.86 0.71 21.42
N LEU A 91 10.37 -0.48 21.04
CA LEU A 91 10.14 -1.55 22.02
C LEU A 91 11.44 -2.07 22.63
N LYS A 92 12.52 -2.15 21.84
CA LYS A 92 13.86 -2.48 22.35
C LYS A 92 14.33 -1.46 23.39
N ALA A 93 14.13 -0.17 23.12
CA ALA A 93 14.53 0.90 24.04
C ALA A 93 13.75 0.83 25.36
N LEU A 94 12.43 0.63 25.30
CA LEU A 94 11.59 0.44 26.50
C LEU A 94 12.06 -0.75 27.33
N ARG A 95 12.32 -1.90 26.69
CA ARG A 95 12.85 -3.09 27.36
C ARG A 95 14.20 -2.84 28.03
N LEU A 96 15.15 -2.22 27.33
CA LEU A 96 16.48 -1.90 27.86
C LEU A 96 16.43 -0.90 29.03
N ALA A 97 15.42 -0.03 29.05
CA ALA A 97 15.16 0.87 30.17
C ALA A 97 14.50 0.17 31.39
N GLY A 98 14.19 -1.13 31.29
CA GLY A 98 13.49 -1.87 32.34
C GLY A 98 12.01 -1.54 32.47
N PHE A 99 11.41 -0.89 31.46
CA PHE A 99 9.99 -0.59 31.44
C PHE A 99 9.16 -1.85 31.18
N VAL A 100 8.21 -2.13 32.08
CA VAL A 100 7.21 -3.18 31.90
C VAL A 100 5.87 -2.54 31.60
N PRO A 101 5.34 -2.66 30.38
CA PRO A 101 4.06 -2.04 30.04
C PRO A 101 2.92 -2.79 30.72
N ALA A 102 1.82 -2.09 31.02
CA ALA A 102 0.63 -2.77 31.56
C ALA A 102 0.01 -3.70 30.51
N ARG A 103 -0.13 -3.20 29.27
CA ARG A 103 -0.60 -3.94 28.09
C ARG A 103 0.59 -4.46 27.30
N SER A 104 0.47 -5.62 26.68
CA SER A 104 1.47 -6.04 25.69
C SER A 104 1.58 -5.02 24.56
N LEU A 105 2.82 -4.75 24.15
CA LEU A 105 3.12 -3.89 23.00
C LEU A 105 3.57 -4.78 21.85
N ARG A 106 2.95 -4.64 20.69
CA ARG A 106 3.24 -5.50 19.52
C ARG A 106 3.65 -4.63 18.36
N VAL A 107 4.84 -4.88 17.82
CA VAL A 107 5.21 -4.37 16.50
C VAL A 107 4.71 -5.35 15.43
N VAL A 108 4.06 -4.86 14.39
CA VAL A 108 3.61 -5.64 13.24
C VAL A 108 4.29 -5.16 11.96
N MET A 109 4.71 -6.11 11.13
CA MET A 109 5.05 -5.88 9.74
C MET A 109 3.95 -6.51 8.89
N PHE A 110 3.10 -5.67 8.31
CA PHE A 110 2.00 -6.12 7.47
C PHE A 110 2.51 -6.70 6.15
N ALA A 111 1.84 -7.74 5.67
CA ALA A 111 2.11 -8.30 4.36
C ALA A 111 1.39 -7.53 3.26
N SER A 112 2.14 -7.13 2.23
CA SER A 112 1.61 -6.57 0.98
C SER A 112 0.69 -5.37 1.21
N GLU A 113 1.26 -4.30 1.77
CA GLU A 113 0.56 -3.02 1.84
C GLU A 113 0.43 -2.41 0.43
N GLU A 114 1.49 -2.47 -0.35
CA GLU A 114 1.51 -1.91 -1.69
C GLU A 114 0.81 -2.86 -2.68
N PRO A 115 0.08 -2.34 -3.68
CA PRO A 115 -0.65 -3.16 -4.65
C PRO A 115 0.27 -3.78 -5.73
N THR A 116 1.55 -4.00 -5.42
CA THR A 116 2.59 -4.31 -6.41
C THR A 116 2.48 -5.67 -7.04
N ARG A 117 2.36 -6.73 -6.23
CA ARG A 117 2.36 -8.10 -6.74
C ARG A 117 0.97 -8.56 -7.19
N PHE A 118 -0.06 -8.27 -6.40
CA PHE A 118 -1.40 -8.83 -6.59
C PHE A 118 -2.46 -7.79 -6.93
N GLY A 119 -2.08 -6.52 -7.11
CA GLY A 119 -3.00 -5.44 -7.46
C GLY A 119 -3.95 -5.00 -6.33
N LEU A 120 -3.86 -5.61 -5.14
CA LEU A 120 -4.65 -5.25 -3.96
C LEU A 120 -3.76 -4.70 -2.86
N SER A 121 -4.02 -3.44 -2.46
CA SER A 121 -3.34 -2.80 -1.33
C SER A 121 -3.85 -3.31 0.02
N CYS A 122 -2.99 -3.21 1.03
CA CYS A 122 -3.27 -3.46 2.44
C CYS A 122 -3.77 -4.89 2.69
N LEU A 123 -3.23 -5.89 1.97
CA LEU A 123 -3.74 -7.26 2.00
C LEU A 123 -3.70 -7.85 3.41
N GLY A 124 -2.54 -7.76 4.09
CA GLY A 124 -2.34 -8.29 5.43
C GLY A 124 -3.18 -7.58 6.50
N SER A 125 -3.29 -6.25 6.42
CA SER A 125 -4.09 -5.47 7.39
C SER A 125 -5.60 -5.62 7.15
N ARG A 126 -6.06 -5.73 5.90
CA ARG A 126 -7.47 -6.05 5.58
C ARG A 126 -7.86 -7.42 6.10
N ALA A 127 -6.99 -8.43 5.96
CA ALA A 127 -7.24 -9.76 6.51
C ALA A 127 -7.38 -9.71 8.05
N LEU A 128 -6.49 -9.01 8.74
CA LEU A 128 -6.57 -8.81 10.19
C LEU A 128 -7.82 -8.03 10.62
N ALA A 129 -8.23 -7.01 9.86
CA ALA A 129 -9.41 -6.21 10.13
C ALA A 129 -10.73 -6.92 9.79
N GLY A 130 -10.70 -8.07 9.09
CA GLY A 130 -11.90 -8.76 8.59
C GLY A 130 -12.53 -8.08 7.36
N GLU A 131 -11.78 -7.23 6.67
CA GLU A 131 -12.22 -6.40 5.53
C GLU A 131 -11.82 -7.01 4.16
N LEU A 132 -11.42 -8.28 4.15
CA LEU A 132 -11.06 -9.02 2.95
C LEU A 132 -12.03 -10.19 2.76
N SER A 133 -12.67 -10.28 1.58
CA SER A 133 -13.58 -11.39 1.27
C SER A 133 -12.82 -12.58 0.65
N ALA A 134 -13.36 -13.79 0.84
CA ALA A 134 -12.80 -15.00 0.26
C ALA A 134 -12.73 -14.93 -1.27
N GLY A 135 -13.80 -14.47 -1.93
CA GLY A 135 -13.83 -14.28 -3.38
C GLY A 135 -12.76 -13.29 -3.88
N ALA A 136 -12.54 -12.18 -3.17
CA ALA A 136 -11.50 -11.22 -3.54
C ALA A 136 -10.10 -11.84 -3.40
N LEU A 137 -9.83 -12.53 -2.28
CA LEU A 137 -8.56 -13.22 -2.04
C LEU A 137 -8.28 -14.31 -3.09
N LEU A 138 -9.29 -15.13 -3.42
CA LEU A 138 -9.20 -16.19 -4.42
C LEU A 138 -8.96 -15.68 -5.84
N ALA A 139 -9.37 -14.44 -6.15
CA ALA A 139 -9.19 -13.82 -7.46
C ALA A 139 -7.80 -13.22 -7.68
N LEU A 140 -7.01 -13.02 -6.61
CA LEU A 140 -5.70 -12.38 -6.70
C LEU A 140 -4.70 -13.18 -7.53
N ARG A 141 -4.15 -12.54 -8.57
CA ARG A 141 -3.12 -13.09 -9.45
C ARG A 141 -2.02 -12.05 -9.67
N ASP A 142 -0.77 -12.50 -9.76
CA ASP A 142 0.32 -11.64 -10.21
C ASP A 142 0.40 -11.54 -11.74
N GLU A 143 1.31 -10.72 -12.26
CA GLU A 143 1.50 -10.49 -13.70
C GLU A 143 1.82 -11.77 -14.49
N ASN A 144 2.34 -12.80 -13.83
CA ASN A 144 2.64 -14.10 -14.43
C ASN A 144 1.49 -15.10 -14.27
N GLY A 145 0.35 -14.69 -13.69
CA GLY A 145 -0.80 -15.54 -13.41
C GLY A 145 -0.65 -16.41 -12.17
N THR A 146 0.37 -16.20 -11.33
CA THR A 146 0.53 -16.96 -10.07
C THR A 146 -0.49 -16.48 -9.05
N SER A 147 -1.20 -17.39 -8.39
CA SER A 147 -2.18 -17.01 -7.36
C SER A 147 -1.53 -16.56 -6.06
N PHE A 148 -2.28 -15.82 -5.25
CA PHE A 148 -1.86 -15.49 -3.88
C PHE A 148 -1.50 -16.76 -3.09
N PHE A 149 -2.34 -17.78 -3.15
CA PHE A 149 -2.15 -19.01 -2.37
C PHE A 149 -0.94 -19.81 -2.84
N ASP A 150 -0.67 -19.89 -4.15
CA ASP A 150 0.55 -20.50 -4.67
C ASP A 150 1.80 -19.79 -4.13
N ALA A 151 1.81 -18.45 -4.19
CA ALA A 151 2.93 -17.64 -3.73
C ALA A 151 3.14 -17.73 -2.21
N ALA A 152 2.06 -17.63 -1.43
CA ALA A 152 2.08 -17.74 0.02
C ALA A 152 2.47 -19.14 0.48
N HIS A 153 2.00 -20.19 -0.21
CA HIS A 153 2.37 -21.57 0.06
C HIS A 153 3.85 -21.83 -0.23
N ALA A 154 4.34 -21.39 -1.39
CA ALA A 154 5.76 -21.50 -1.74
C ALA A 154 6.67 -20.72 -0.75
N ALA A 155 6.16 -19.65 -0.15
CA ALA A 155 6.83 -18.88 0.89
C ALA A 155 6.71 -19.49 2.31
N GLY A 156 5.89 -20.54 2.50
CA GLY A 156 5.70 -21.23 3.77
C GLY A 156 4.63 -20.65 4.70
N TYR A 157 3.72 -19.81 4.20
CA TYR A 157 2.64 -19.18 4.98
C TYR A 157 1.29 -19.89 4.83
N ALA A 158 0.77 -19.98 3.61
CA ALA A 158 -0.52 -20.63 3.37
C ALA A 158 -0.37 -22.16 3.33
N SER A 159 -1.27 -22.87 4.02
CA SER A 159 -1.24 -24.35 4.07
C SER A 159 -1.74 -25.01 2.79
N GLU A 160 -2.63 -24.34 2.05
CA GLU A 160 -3.23 -24.81 0.80
C GLU A 160 -2.77 -23.91 -0.36
N HIS A 161 -2.44 -24.51 -1.51
CA HIS A 161 -2.10 -23.77 -2.74
C HIS A 161 -3.35 -23.45 -3.60
N GLU A 162 -4.40 -24.29 -3.52
CA GLU A 162 -5.67 -24.12 -4.23
C GLU A 162 -6.86 -24.31 -3.28
N PRO A 163 -7.22 -23.29 -2.49
CA PRO A 163 -8.33 -23.40 -1.57
C PRO A 163 -9.69 -23.26 -2.27
N THR A 164 -10.68 -23.91 -1.67
CA THR A 164 -12.09 -23.66 -1.95
C THR A 164 -12.53 -22.34 -1.31
N GLU A 165 -13.67 -21.79 -1.73
CA GLU A 165 -14.27 -20.61 -1.07
C GLU A 165 -14.45 -20.82 0.43
N ALA A 166 -14.98 -21.99 0.83
CA ALA A 166 -15.17 -22.33 2.24
C ALA A 166 -13.83 -22.46 3.02
N SER A 167 -12.74 -22.93 2.41
CA SER A 167 -11.44 -22.96 3.09
C SER A 167 -10.78 -21.59 3.14
N ALA A 168 -10.95 -20.75 2.12
CA ALA A 168 -10.53 -19.36 2.13
C ALA A 168 -11.28 -18.52 3.20
N GLU A 169 -12.58 -18.74 3.39
CA GLU A 169 -13.35 -18.12 4.48
C GLU A 169 -12.80 -18.49 5.86
N ARG A 170 -12.53 -19.79 6.10
CA ARG A 170 -11.93 -20.26 7.36
C ARG A 170 -10.53 -19.70 7.58
N PHE A 171 -9.74 -19.63 6.52
CA PHE A 171 -8.42 -19.03 6.54
C PHE A 171 -8.49 -17.56 6.96
N LEU A 172 -9.38 -16.76 6.37
CA LEU A 172 -9.59 -15.36 6.74
C LEU A 172 -10.13 -15.20 8.18
N ALA A 173 -11.09 -16.03 8.58
CA ALA A 173 -11.66 -16.01 9.92
C ALA A 173 -10.62 -16.31 11.02
N ALA A 174 -9.62 -17.16 10.73
CA ALA A 174 -8.54 -17.47 11.66
C ALA A 174 -7.52 -16.33 11.81
N LEU A 175 -7.45 -15.41 10.86
CA LEU A 175 -6.56 -14.25 10.87
C LEU A 175 -7.21 -13.05 11.56
N ALA A 176 -8.53 -12.90 11.43
CA ALA A 176 -9.25 -11.73 11.91
C ALA A 176 -9.02 -11.48 13.42
N LEU A 177 -8.77 -10.21 13.74
CA LEU A 177 -8.58 -9.77 15.11
C LEU A 177 -9.87 -9.95 15.90
N LEU A 178 -9.75 -10.49 17.13
CA LEU A 178 -10.88 -10.59 18.03
C LEU A 178 -11.35 -9.16 18.40
N PRO A 179 -12.68 -8.87 18.36
CA PRO A 179 -13.20 -7.58 18.78
C PRO A 179 -12.73 -7.21 20.19
N GLY A 180 -12.18 -6.01 20.34
CA GLY A 180 -11.65 -5.51 21.60
C GLY A 180 -10.27 -6.04 22.00
N SER A 181 -9.60 -6.85 21.16
CA SER A 181 -8.23 -7.33 21.44
C SER A 181 -7.15 -6.27 21.24
N VAL A 182 -7.44 -5.22 20.46
CA VAL A 182 -6.54 -4.08 20.22
C VAL A 182 -7.05 -2.85 20.98
N HIS A 183 -6.19 -2.26 21.82
CA HIS A 183 -6.48 -1.00 22.49
C HIS A 183 -6.27 0.21 21.57
N ALA A 184 -5.16 0.21 20.84
CA ALA A 184 -4.75 1.28 19.94
C ALA A 184 -3.76 0.75 18.89
N PHE A 185 -3.69 1.44 17.75
CA PHE A 185 -2.68 1.26 16.72
C PHE A 185 -1.98 2.60 16.46
N VAL A 186 -0.65 2.60 16.41
CA VAL A 186 0.16 3.79 16.13
C VAL A 186 1.19 3.45 15.04
N GLU A 187 1.10 4.13 13.91
CA GLU A 187 2.02 3.98 12.79
C GLU A 187 2.93 5.21 12.65
N LEU A 188 4.24 4.98 12.66
CA LEU A 188 5.21 6.00 12.28
C LEU A 188 5.45 5.88 10.78
N HIS A 189 5.35 7.00 10.07
CA HIS A 189 5.56 7.03 8.63
C HIS A 189 6.34 8.28 8.20
N ILE A 190 6.99 8.22 7.04
CA ILE A 190 7.48 9.44 6.38
C ILE A 190 6.30 10.24 5.83
N GLU A 191 6.46 11.56 5.69
CA GLU A 191 5.38 12.43 5.21
C GLU A 191 4.90 12.09 3.80
N GLN A 192 5.82 11.61 2.94
CA GLN A 192 5.63 11.47 1.49
C GLN A 192 5.20 12.78 0.78
N GLY A 193 5.32 13.91 1.49
CA GLY A 193 5.03 15.26 1.03
C GLY A 193 6.12 16.25 1.45
N PRO A 194 6.01 17.51 1.02
CA PRO A 194 7.03 18.53 1.27
C PRO A 194 6.72 19.45 2.46
N LEU A 195 5.60 19.29 3.17
CA LEU A 195 5.10 20.26 4.14
C LEU A 195 5.97 20.35 5.39
N LEU A 196 6.36 19.23 6.00
CA LEU A 196 7.20 19.23 7.19
C LEU A 196 8.58 19.82 6.90
N GLU A 197 9.15 19.49 5.73
CA GLU A 197 10.40 20.08 5.26
C GLU A 197 10.25 21.60 5.03
N ALA A 198 9.22 22.02 4.30
CA ALA A 198 8.98 23.42 4.00
C ALA A 198 8.70 24.27 5.26
N GLN A 199 8.10 23.67 6.29
CA GLN A 199 7.83 24.32 7.57
C GLN A 199 9.01 24.20 8.56
N GLY A 200 10.02 23.38 8.27
CA GLY A 200 11.15 23.12 9.16
C GLY A 200 10.76 22.39 10.44
N VAL A 201 9.72 21.55 10.41
CA VAL A 201 9.21 20.81 11.58
C VAL A 201 9.58 19.32 11.45
N PRO A 202 10.17 18.69 12.47
CA PRO A 202 10.67 17.31 12.35
C PRO A 202 9.60 16.23 12.55
N LEU A 203 8.39 16.58 13.00
CA LEU A 203 7.33 15.64 13.33
C LEU A 203 5.95 16.25 13.10
N GLY A 204 5.09 15.52 12.37
CA GLY A 204 3.67 15.84 12.22
C GLY A 204 2.79 14.82 12.96
N VAL A 205 1.68 15.28 13.52
CA VAL A 205 0.62 14.40 14.02
C VAL A 205 -0.45 14.31 12.94
N VAL A 206 -0.59 13.14 12.32
CA VAL A 206 -1.59 12.91 11.27
C VAL A 206 -2.98 12.96 11.89
N SER A 207 -3.83 13.87 11.40
CA SER A 207 -5.21 14.04 11.87
C SER A 207 -6.24 13.35 10.98
N ALA A 208 -5.90 13.11 9.71
CA ALA A 208 -6.78 12.46 8.74
C ALA A 208 -5.94 11.81 7.62
N ILE A 209 -6.51 10.78 7.00
CA ILE A 209 -5.98 10.15 5.79
C ILE A 209 -6.96 10.46 4.66
N ALA A 210 -6.46 10.99 3.55
CA ALA A 210 -7.31 11.33 2.41
C ALA A 210 -7.86 10.06 1.75
N ALA A 211 -9.18 10.00 1.54
CA ALA A 211 -9.81 8.87 0.88
C ALA A 211 -9.64 9.00 -0.65
N PRO A 212 -9.14 7.97 -1.35
CA PRO A 212 -9.05 8.00 -2.80
C PRO A 212 -10.40 7.69 -3.45
N ALA A 213 -10.71 8.42 -4.52
CA ALA A 213 -11.78 8.14 -5.45
C ALA A 213 -11.18 8.11 -6.86
N SER A 214 -11.02 6.90 -7.41
CA SER A 214 -10.42 6.69 -8.72
C SER A 214 -11.46 6.21 -9.73
N VAL A 215 -11.40 6.74 -10.96
CA VAL A 215 -12.28 6.35 -12.06
C VAL A 215 -11.49 6.23 -13.36
N GLU A 216 -11.79 5.20 -14.16
CA GLU A 216 -11.36 5.11 -15.54
C GLU A 216 -12.45 5.67 -16.46
N ILE A 217 -12.08 6.61 -17.33
CA ILE A 217 -12.98 7.21 -18.30
C ILE A 217 -12.47 6.86 -19.70
N VAL A 218 -13.34 6.26 -20.51
CA VAL A 218 -13.04 5.85 -21.89
C VAL A 218 -13.82 6.71 -22.88
N PHE A 219 -13.09 7.50 -23.67
CA PHE A 219 -13.62 8.32 -24.75
C PHE A 219 -13.51 7.57 -26.07
N ARG A 220 -14.57 7.59 -26.88
CA ARG A 220 -14.62 6.90 -28.18
C ARG A 220 -15.07 7.83 -29.30
N GLY A 221 -14.47 7.66 -30.47
CA GLY A 221 -14.72 8.47 -31.64
C GLY A 221 -14.53 7.70 -32.94
N PRO A 222 -14.95 8.26 -34.08
CA PRO A 222 -14.88 7.60 -35.38
C PRO A 222 -13.46 7.44 -35.94
N GLY A 223 -12.47 8.14 -35.37
CA GLY A 223 -11.12 8.23 -35.91
C GLY A 223 -11.05 8.90 -37.29
N GLY A 224 -9.89 8.85 -37.92
CA GLY A 224 -9.70 9.35 -39.28
C GLY A 224 -8.25 9.67 -39.62
N HIS A 225 -7.98 9.96 -40.89
CA HIS A 225 -6.64 10.37 -41.33
C HIS A 225 -6.34 11.80 -40.87
N ALA A 226 -5.23 12.04 -40.16
CA ALA A 226 -4.93 13.36 -39.58
C ALA A 226 -4.75 14.48 -40.62
N GLY A 227 -4.38 14.15 -41.86
CA GLY A 227 -4.32 15.12 -42.96
C GLY A 227 -5.62 15.24 -43.77
N GLY A 228 -6.53 14.27 -43.67
CA GLY A 228 -7.72 14.18 -44.54
C GLY A 228 -9.01 14.60 -43.83
N LEU A 229 -9.11 14.33 -42.52
CA LEU A 229 -10.27 14.71 -41.72
C LEU A 229 -10.14 16.16 -41.25
N LEU A 230 -10.96 17.05 -41.82
CA LEU A 230 -10.97 18.47 -41.50
C LEU A 230 -11.47 18.73 -40.07
N MET A 231 -10.95 19.79 -39.43
CA MET A 231 -11.23 20.11 -38.02
C MET A 231 -12.72 20.17 -37.65
N PRO A 232 -13.63 20.79 -38.43
CA PRO A 232 -15.05 20.86 -38.07
C PRO A 232 -15.76 19.50 -37.99
N ALA A 233 -15.20 18.46 -38.64
CA ALA A 233 -15.75 17.11 -38.66
C ALA A 233 -15.10 16.19 -37.61
N ARG A 234 -14.09 16.65 -36.88
CA ARG A 234 -13.39 15.81 -35.90
C ARG A 234 -14.22 15.61 -34.64
N ARG A 235 -14.13 14.39 -34.13
CA ARG A 235 -14.56 13.99 -32.79
C ARG A 235 -13.42 13.22 -32.17
N ASP A 236 -12.38 13.95 -31.75
CA ASP A 236 -11.10 13.41 -31.31
C ASP A 236 -11.16 12.97 -29.83
N PRO A 237 -11.10 11.67 -29.53
CA PRO A 237 -11.15 11.17 -28.15
C PRO A 237 -9.98 11.64 -27.29
N SER A 238 -8.78 11.82 -27.87
CA SER A 238 -7.61 12.24 -27.10
C SER A 238 -7.72 13.69 -26.63
N LEU A 239 -8.27 14.57 -27.46
CA LEU A 239 -8.53 15.95 -27.07
C LEU A 239 -9.67 16.05 -26.04
N ALA A 240 -10.72 15.23 -26.19
CA ALA A 240 -11.78 15.15 -25.17
C ALA A 240 -11.23 14.70 -23.81
N ALA A 241 -10.32 13.71 -23.80
CA ALA A 241 -9.64 13.27 -22.58
C ALA A 241 -8.74 14.38 -21.99
N ALA A 242 -8.03 15.14 -22.82
CA ALA A 242 -7.22 16.28 -22.39
C ALA A 242 -8.07 17.39 -21.74
N GLU A 243 -9.18 17.76 -22.37
CA GLU A 243 -10.13 18.73 -21.81
C GLU A 243 -10.69 18.26 -20.46
N ALA A 244 -11.09 16.99 -20.35
CA ALA A 244 -11.59 16.43 -19.10
C ALA A 244 -10.53 16.45 -17.98
N SER A 245 -9.27 16.19 -18.33
CA SER A 245 -8.15 16.18 -17.37
C SER A 245 -7.81 17.57 -16.85
N LEU A 246 -7.82 18.58 -17.73
CA LEU A 246 -7.65 19.97 -17.35
C LEU A 246 -8.85 20.49 -16.54
N ALA A 247 -10.07 20.06 -16.89
CA ALA A 247 -11.26 20.38 -16.11
C ALA A 247 -11.19 19.79 -14.70
N LEU A 248 -10.66 18.58 -14.53
CA LEU A 248 -10.44 17.99 -13.20
C LEU A 248 -9.48 18.84 -12.35
N GLU A 249 -8.33 19.22 -12.91
CA GLU A 249 -7.35 20.08 -12.21
C GLU A 249 -8.01 21.43 -11.82
N ALA A 250 -8.71 22.06 -12.76
CA ALA A 250 -9.40 23.32 -12.50
C ALA A 250 -10.46 23.18 -11.39
N LEU A 251 -11.24 22.10 -11.38
CA LEU A 251 -12.23 21.83 -10.34
C LEU A 251 -11.59 21.62 -8.96
N ALA A 252 -10.47 20.88 -8.89
CA ALA A 252 -9.76 20.68 -7.64
C ALA A 252 -9.21 22.01 -7.08
N LEU A 253 -8.69 22.89 -7.94
CA LEU A 253 -8.20 24.21 -7.54
C LEU A 253 -9.34 25.18 -7.14
N GLU A 254 -10.48 25.14 -7.84
CA GLU A 254 -11.60 26.06 -7.61
C GLU A 254 -12.47 25.64 -6.41
N ARG A 255 -12.72 24.33 -6.27
CA ARG A 255 -13.71 23.78 -5.33
C ARG A 255 -13.12 22.93 -4.22
N GLY A 256 -11.86 22.52 -4.34
CA GLY A 256 -11.16 21.75 -3.32
C GLY A 256 -10.88 22.56 -2.06
N GLY A 257 -10.68 21.86 -0.95
CA GLY A 257 -10.02 22.39 0.23
C GLY A 257 -8.50 22.40 0.10
N ALA A 258 -7.81 22.85 1.14
CA ALA A 258 -6.34 22.92 1.18
C ALA A 258 -5.67 21.54 0.99
N ASP A 259 -6.38 20.46 1.33
CA ASP A 259 -5.89 19.08 1.29
C ASP A 259 -6.43 18.29 0.09
N THR A 260 -7.18 18.94 -0.81
CA THR A 260 -7.71 18.27 -2.01
C THR A 260 -6.61 18.13 -3.04
N VAL A 261 -6.42 16.92 -3.54
CA VAL A 261 -5.52 16.64 -4.67
C VAL A 261 -6.27 15.88 -5.75
N ALA A 262 -5.97 16.19 -7.01
CA ALA A 262 -6.53 15.49 -8.16
C ALA A 262 -5.44 15.23 -9.20
N THR A 263 -5.42 14.03 -9.76
CA THR A 263 -4.37 13.59 -10.69
C THR A 263 -4.99 12.80 -11.83
N THR A 264 -4.57 13.09 -13.08
CA THR A 264 -4.80 12.20 -14.22
C THR A 264 -3.47 11.56 -14.62
N GLY A 265 -3.20 10.36 -14.09
CA GLY A 265 -1.87 9.76 -14.15
C GLY A 265 -1.65 8.72 -15.24
N ALA A 266 -2.71 8.01 -15.65
CA ALA A 266 -2.60 6.93 -16.64
C ALA A 266 -3.37 7.28 -17.91
N TRP A 267 -2.72 7.07 -19.07
CA TRP A 267 -3.25 7.38 -20.39
C TRP A 267 -3.03 6.22 -21.36
N ARG A 268 -4.08 5.83 -22.07
CA ARG A 268 -4.00 4.90 -23.21
C ARG A 268 -4.72 5.52 -24.38
N VAL A 269 -4.03 5.74 -25.49
CA VAL A 269 -4.60 6.29 -26.72
C VAL A 269 -4.48 5.23 -27.82
N SER A 270 -5.50 5.10 -28.66
CA SER A 270 -5.50 4.15 -29.78
C SER A 270 -5.90 4.86 -31.08
N PRO A 271 -5.16 4.68 -32.20
CA PRO A 271 -4.08 3.71 -32.41
C PRO A 271 -2.69 4.16 -31.93
N ASN A 272 -2.58 5.33 -31.28
CA ASN A 272 -1.31 5.93 -30.86
C ASN A 272 -0.31 6.20 -32.00
N THR A 273 -0.81 6.71 -33.13
CA THR A 273 0.02 7.06 -34.30
C THR A 273 -0.08 8.56 -34.60
N VAL A 274 1.03 9.17 -34.96
CA VAL A 274 1.14 10.63 -35.18
C VAL A 274 0.20 11.18 -36.27
N ASN A 275 -0.18 10.35 -37.24
CA ASN A 275 -0.95 10.75 -38.43
C ASN A 275 -2.40 10.24 -38.44
N SER A 276 -2.95 9.86 -37.28
CA SER A 276 -4.33 9.40 -37.16
C SER A 276 -5.06 10.17 -36.07
N VAL A 277 -6.28 10.62 -36.35
CA VAL A 277 -7.23 11.02 -35.32
C VAL A 277 -7.60 9.75 -34.53
N PRO A 278 -7.44 9.73 -33.20
CA PRO A 278 -7.69 8.54 -32.38
C PRO A 278 -9.14 8.04 -32.47
N VAL A 279 -9.30 6.73 -32.28
CA VAL A 279 -10.62 6.09 -32.14
C VAL A 279 -11.02 5.91 -30.68
N GLU A 280 -10.02 5.86 -29.78
CA GLU A 280 -10.22 5.71 -28.35
C GLU A 280 -9.13 6.43 -27.55
N ALA A 281 -9.50 6.99 -26.40
CA ALA A 281 -8.59 7.41 -25.36
C ALA A 281 -9.17 7.02 -23.99
N ALA A 282 -8.41 6.30 -23.19
CA ALA A 282 -8.75 5.95 -21.81
C ALA A 282 -7.82 6.69 -20.85
N VAL A 283 -8.39 7.30 -19.81
CA VAL A 283 -7.65 8.00 -18.76
C VAL A 283 -8.11 7.55 -17.38
N THR A 284 -7.19 7.47 -16.43
CA THR A 284 -7.51 7.24 -15.01
C THR A 284 -7.36 8.55 -14.25
N MET A 285 -8.46 8.97 -13.62
CA MET A 285 -8.54 10.15 -12.76
C MET A 285 -8.62 9.69 -11.30
N ASP A 286 -7.80 10.27 -10.45
CA ASP A 286 -7.74 10.02 -9.00
C ASP A 286 -7.96 11.33 -8.25
N VAL A 287 -8.92 11.36 -7.34
CA VAL A 287 -9.17 12.50 -6.45
C VAL A 287 -9.05 12.03 -5.02
N ARG A 288 -8.38 12.81 -4.17
CA ARG A 288 -8.28 12.52 -2.75
C ARG A 288 -8.65 13.74 -1.92
N ASP A 289 -9.42 13.50 -0.88
CA ASP A 289 -9.80 14.51 0.11
C ASP A 289 -9.98 13.86 1.49
N VAL A 290 -9.76 14.64 2.54
CA VAL A 290 -10.00 14.27 3.94
C VAL A 290 -11.46 14.48 4.38
N ALA A 291 -12.27 15.20 3.58
CA ALA A 291 -13.66 15.51 3.87
C ALA A 291 -14.62 14.89 2.84
N LEU A 292 -15.34 13.85 3.25
CA LEU A 292 -16.26 13.05 2.40
C LEU A 292 -17.35 13.86 1.66
N ARG A 293 -17.70 15.06 2.13
CA ARG A 293 -18.78 15.88 1.54
C ARG A 293 -18.30 16.87 0.47
N ARG A 294 -16.99 16.98 0.24
CA ARG A 294 -16.41 17.72 -0.89
C ARG A 294 -16.21 16.76 -2.06
#